data_AF-A0AAJ2EMQ1-F1
#
_entry.id   AF-A0AAJ2EMQ1-F1
#
_cell.length_a   1.000
_cell.length_b   1.000
_cell.length_c   1.000
_cell.angle_alpha   90.00
_cell.angle_beta   90.00
_cell.angle_gamma   90.00
#
_symmetry.space_group_name_H-M   'P 1'
#
loop_
_entity.id
_entity.type
_entity.pdbx_description
1 polymer ?
#
loop_
_entity_poly.entity_id
_entity_poly.type
_entity_poly.pdbx_seq_one_letter_code
_entity_poly.pdbx_strand_id
1 'polypeptide(L)'
;MKTTQTGDSLIEVMIALALAAVTALGLVAVQSTLARGERLALLRERATLIADSVAEGIRSDADRAAVLSQWQATAASTLPEGDVAVVDRADGVRVATVSWHADDRADPCPEPQAKPLASCISVAFAR
;
A
#
# COMPACT_ATOMS: atom_id res chain seq x y z
N MET A 1 -41.55 -5.91 -55.01
CA MET A 1 -41.75 -5.97 -53.54
C MET A 1 -40.82 -4.93 -52.92
N LYS A 2 -41.36 -3.91 -52.23
CA LYS A 2 -40.56 -2.91 -51.50
C LYS A 2 -40.38 -3.40 -50.07
N THR A 3 -39.16 -3.70 -49.68
CA THR A 3 -38.79 -3.98 -48.29
C THR A 3 -38.73 -2.64 -47.54
N THR A 4 -39.69 -2.39 -46.66
CA THR A 4 -39.59 -1.31 -45.68
C THR A 4 -38.51 -1.69 -44.66
N GLN A 5 -37.45 -0.88 -44.53
CA GLN A 5 -36.54 -1.00 -43.39
C GLN A 5 -37.36 -0.71 -42.12
N THR A 6 -37.66 -1.75 -41.36
CA THR A 6 -38.25 -1.64 -40.03
C THR A 6 -37.17 -1.14 -39.09
N GLY A 7 -37.51 -0.20 -38.20
CA GLY A 7 -36.58 0.40 -37.22
C GLY A 7 -35.97 -0.57 -36.20
N ASP A 8 -36.09 -1.88 -36.43
CA ASP A 8 -35.59 -3.00 -35.65
C ASP A 8 -34.04 -2.97 -35.59
N SER A 9 -33.37 -2.64 -36.69
CA SER A 9 -31.90 -2.53 -36.71
C SER A 9 -31.37 -1.31 -35.94
N LEU A 10 -32.13 -0.22 -35.86
CA LEU A 10 -31.65 1.00 -35.19
C LEU A 10 -31.83 0.88 -33.68
N ILE A 11 -32.94 0.30 -33.22
CA ILE A 11 -33.11 0.01 -31.79
C ILE A 11 -32.15 -1.09 -31.32
N GLU A 12 -31.88 -2.10 -32.14
CA GLU A 12 -30.88 -3.14 -31.85
C GLU A 12 -29.47 -2.55 -31.68
N VAL A 13 -29.05 -1.68 -32.60
CA VAL A 13 -27.75 -0.99 -32.49
C VAL A 13 -27.70 -0.08 -31.28
N MET A 14 -28.79 0.65 -30.97
CA MET A 14 -28.85 1.50 -29.78
C MET A 14 -28.76 0.68 -28.48
N ILE A 15 -29.40 -0.49 -28.43
CA ILE A 15 -29.29 -1.41 -27.28
C ILE A 15 -27.87 -1.97 -27.18
N ALA A 16 -27.29 -2.44 -28.30
CA ALA A 16 -25.92 -2.95 -28.32
C ALA A 16 -24.91 -1.88 -27.87
N LEU A 17 -25.06 -0.64 -28.34
CA LEU A 17 -24.22 0.49 -27.94
C LEU A 17 -24.43 0.84 -26.46
N ALA A 18 -25.66 0.79 -25.95
CA ALA A 18 -25.94 1.02 -24.55
C ALA A 18 -25.30 -0.05 -23.65
N LEU A 19 -25.41 -1.33 -24.03
CA LEU A 19 -24.75 -2.43 -23.31
C LEU A 19 -23.22 -2.32 -23.36
N ALA A 20 -22.66 -1.96 -24.52
CA ALA A 20 -21.24 -1.71 -24.67
C ALA A 20 -20.75 -0.53 -23.79
N ALA A 21 -21.53 0.55 -23.70
CA ALA A 21 -21.21 1.67 -22.83
C ALA A 21 -21.25 1.28 -21.33
N VAL A 22 -22.27 0.55 -20.90
CA VAL A 22 -22.39 0.09 -19.49
C VAL A 22 -21.25 -0.86 -19.12
N THR A 23 -20.90 -1.80 -20.00
CA THR A 23 -19.78 -2.73 -19.78
C THR A 23 -18.44 -2.01 -19.74
N ALA A 24 -18.20 -1.03 -20.62
CA ALA A 24 -16.99 -0.23 -20.60
C ALA A 24 -16.84 0.56 -19.29
N LEU A 25 -17.92 1.18 -18.80
CA LEU A 25 -17.90 1.89 -17.51
C LEU A 25 -17.64 0.93 -16.34
N GLY A 26 -18.24 -0.26 -16.37
CA GLY A 26 -17.96 -1.32 -15.39
C GLY A 26 -16.49 -1.71 -15.36
N LEU A 27 -15.86 -1.88 -16.53
CA LEU A 27 -14.44 -2.21 -16.63
C LEU A 27 -13.54 -1.09 -16.08
N VAL A 28 -13.83 0.18 -16.41
CA VAL A 28 -13.08 1.33 -15.89
C VAL A 28 -13.19 1.40 -14.35
N ALA A 29 -14.37 1.14 -13.79
CA ALA A 29 -14.55 1.10 -12.35
C ALA A 29 -13.68 0.01 -11.71
N VAL A 30 -13.65 -1.21 -12.28
CA VAL A 30 -12.79 -2.30 -11.81
C VAL A 30 -11.30 -1.96 -11.94
N GLN A 31 -10.86 -1.40 -13.06
CA GLN A 31 -9.45 -1.01 -13.22
C GLN A 31 -9.05 0.08 -12.22
N SER A 32 -9.96 1.01 -11.89
CA SER A 32 -9.69 2.05 -10.91
C SER A 32 -9.47 1.50 -9.49
N THR A 33 -10.21 0.45 -9.10
CA THR A 33 -10.04 -0.17 -7.79
C THR A 33 -8.78 -1.01 -7.72
N LEU A 34 -8.45 -1.75 -8.78
CA LEU A 34 -7.20 -2.50 -8.90
C LEU A 34 -5.97 -1.57 -8.82
N ALA A 35 -5.97 -0.47 -9.57
CA ALA A 35 -4.87 0.50 -9.55
C ALA A 35 -4.65 1.12 -8.15
N ARG A 36 -5.72 1.33 -7.38
CA ARG A 36 -5.61 1.78 -5.99
C ARG A 36 -5.06 0.68 -5.09
N GLY A 37 -5.49 -0.56 -5.28
CA GLY A 37 -5.02 -1.74 -4.54
C GLY A 37 -3.52 -1.98 -4.72
N GLU A 38 -3.02 -1.93 -5.96
CA GLU A 38 -1.59 -2.11 -6.28
C GLU A 38 -0.72 -1.08 -5.55
N ARG A 39 -1.15 0.19 -5.50
CA ARG A 39 -0.42 1.24 -4.78
C ARG A 39 -0.29 0.93 -3.28
N LEU A 40 -1.37 0.48 -2.65
CA LEU A 40 -1.36 0.11 -1.23
C LEU A 40 -0.48 -1.12 -0.97
N ALA A 41 -0.48 -2.10 -1.88
CA ALA A 41 0.37 -3.28 -1.77
C ALA A 41 1.86 -2.92 -1.88
N LEU A 42 2.22 -2.08 -2.87
CA LEU A 42 3.60 -1.61 -3.07
C LEU A 42 4.14 -0.83 -1.86
N LEU A 43 3.32 0.00 -1.22
CA LEU A 43 3.75 0.73 -0.01
C LEU A 43 4.04 -0.24 1.15
N ARG A 44 3.18 -1.25 1.35
CA ARG A 44 3.41 -2.29 2.36
C ARG A 44 4.66 -3.10 2.06
N GLU A 45 4.88 -3.49 0.81
CA GLU A 45 6.07 -4.22 0.39
C GLU A 45 7.35 -3.42 0.69
N ARG A 46 7.39 -2.14 0.32
CA ARG A 46 8.52 -1.25 0.66
C ARG A 46 8.74 -1.14 2.16
N ALA A 47 7.68 -0.96 2.93
CA ALA A 47 7.78 -0.91 4.38
C ALA A 47 8.30 -2.22 4.98
N THR A 48 7.87 -3.38 4.47
CA THR A 48 8.39 -4.69 4.90
C THR A 48 9.88 -4.85 4.59
N LEU A 49 10.34 -4.42 3.41
CA LEU A 49 11.75 -4.49 3.02
C LEU A 49 12.63 -3.59 3.89
N ILE A 50 12.15 -2.38 4.22
CA ILE A 50 12.85 -1.47 5.13
C ILE A 50 12.89 -2.04 6.55
N ALA A 51 11.80 -2.64 7.04
CA ALA A 51 11.76 -3.23 8.37
C ALA A 51 12.76 -4.40 8.49
N ASP A 52 12.81 -5.26 7.47
CA ASP A 52 13.75 -6.38 7.42
C ASP A 52 15.20 -5.91 7.33
N SER A 53 15.50 -4.90 6.50
CA SER A 53 16.85 -4.37 6.37
C SER A 53 17.35 -3.65 7.62
N VAL A 54 16.46 -2.97 8.36
CA VAL A 54 16.77 -2.38 9.67
C VAL A 54 17.06 -3.49 10.68
N ALA A 55 16.24 -4.55 10.72
CA ALA A 55 16.44 -5.68 11.61
C ALA A 55 17.79 -6.37 11.32
N GLU A 56 18.11 -6.61 10.05
CA GLU A 56 19.39 -7.21 9.63
C GLU A 56 20.59 -6.29 9.92
N GLY A 57 20.47 -4.99 9.64
CA GLY A 57 21.51 -4.00 9.95
C GLY A 57 21.84 -3.97 11.45
N ILE A 58 20.83 -4.06 12.32
CA ILE A 58 21.03 -4.09 13.76
C ILE A 58 21.53 -5.45 14.26
N ARG A 59 21.15 -6.56 13.60
CA ARG A 59 21.66 -7.91 13.92
C ARG A 59 23.14 -8.07 13.57
N SER A 60 23.58 -7.50 12.46
CA SER A 60 24.97 -7.57 11.96
C SER A 60 26.00 -6.75 12.77
N ASP A 61 25.62 -6.28 13.97
CA ASP A 61 26.45 -5.48 14.89
C ASP A 61 26.96 -4.15 14.30
N ALA A 62 26.32 -3.67 13.23
CA ALA A 62 26.54 -2.32 12.74
C ALA A 62 26.08 -1.29 13.78
N ASP A 63 26.69 -0.10 13.75
CA ASP A 63 26.26 1.00 14.62
C ASP A 63 24.77 1.28 14.41
N ARG A 64 23.97 0.97 15.44
CA ARG A 64 22.52 1.12 15.43
C ARG A 64 22.11 2.54 15.04
N ALA A 65 22.83 3.57 15.50
CA ALA A 65 22.49 4.95 15.19
C ALA A 65 22.70 5.26 13.70
N ALA A 66 23.81 4.80 13.13
CA ALA A 66 24.08 4.91 11.69
C ALA A 66 23.02 4.17 10.87
N VAL A 67 22.70 2.92 11.22
CA VAL A 67 21.67 2.11 10.54
C VAL A 67 20.31 2.81 10.60
N LEU A 68 19.88 3.28 11.77
CA LEU A 68 18.61 3.98 11.93
C LEU A 68 18.56 5.27 11.09
N SER A 69 19.59 6.11 11.15
CA SER A 69 19.60 7.37 10.40
C SER A 69 19.56 7.14 8.88
N GLN A 70 20.26 6.12 8.38
CA GLN A 70 20.22 5.73 6.97
C GLN A 70 18.81 5.31 6.56
N TRP A 71 18.20 4.38 7.30
CA TRP A 71 16.89 3.84 6.93
C TRP A 71 15.75 4.81 7.19
N GLN A 72 15.87 5.74 8.13
CA GLN A 72 14.95 6.87 8.29
C GLN A 72 14.96 7.77 7.05
N ALA A 73 16.14 8.09 6.51
CA ALA A 73 16.24 8.86 5.26
C ALA A 73 15.64 8.09 4.06
N THR A 74 15.84 6.77 4.00
CA THR A 74 15.21 5.92 2.99
C THR A 74 13.69 5.86 3.14
N ALA A 75 13.16 5.69 4.35
CA ALA A 75 11.72 5.67 4.60
C ALA A 75 11.08 7.01 4.23
N ALA A 76 11.69 8.14 4.62
CA ALA A 76 11.19 9.47 4.30
C ALA A 76 11.16 9.78 2.78
N SER A 77 12.02 9.12 1.99
CA SER A 77 12.06 9.30 0.53
C SER A 77 11.22 8.29 -0.26
N THR A 78 10.85 7.16 0.35
CA THR A 78 10.17 6.05 -0.35
C THR A 78 8.71 5.85 0.08
N LEU A 79 8.35 6.32 1.27
CA LEU A 79 7.03 6.22 1.87
C LEU A 79 6.47 7.63 2.18
N PRO A 80 5.15 7.84 2.04
CA PRO A 80 4.51 9.11 2.41
C PRO A 80 4.68 9.38 3.91
N GLU A 81 5.42 10.44 4.26
CA GLU A 81 5.73 10.79 5.64
C GLU A 81 6.31 9.60 6.45
N GLY A 82 7.12 8.79 5.78
CA GLY A 82 7.70 7.58 6.33
C GLY A 82 8.66 7.83 7.49
N ASP A 83 8.61 6.97 8.50
CA ASP A 83 9.51 7.01 9.65
C ASP A 83 9.86 5.58 10.13
N VAL A 84 11.00 5.46 10.81
CA VAL A 84 11.52 4.20 11.34
C VAL A 84 11.89 4.38 12.80
N ALA A 85 11.34 3.51 13.65
CA ALA A 85 11.66 3.42 15.07
C ALA A 85 12.08 1.99 15.43
N VAL A 86 12.98 1.84 16.40
CA VAL A 86 13.32 0.54 16.99
C VAL A 86 13.16 0.63 18.49
N VAL A 87 12.35 -0.27 19.05
CA VAL A 87 12.08 -0.35 20.48
C VAL A 87 12.68 -1.65 21.02
N ASP A 88 13.54 -1.53 22.02
CA ASP A 88 14.02 -2.69 22.78
C ASP A 88 12.89 -3.15 23.74
N ARG A 89 12.55 -4.44 23.69
CA ARG A 89 11.55 -5.08 24.56
C ARG A 89 12.26 -5.96 25.61
N ALA A 90 11.51 -6.44 26.59
CA ALA A 90 11.99 -7.45 27.53
C ALA A 90 12.54 -8.69 26.79
N ASP A 91 13.38 -9.46 27.48
CA ASP A 91 13.94 -10.73 27.01
C ASP A 91 14.90 -10.62 25.81
N GLY A 92 15.46 -9.44 25.57
CA GLY A 92 16.44 -9.22 24.50
C GLY A 92 15.84 -9.16 23.10
N VAL A 93 14.50 -9.17 22.99
CA VAL A 93 13.77 -8.97 21.74
C VAL A 93 13.74 -7.49 21.41
N ARG A 94 13.99 -7.16 20.16
CA ARG A 94 13.90 -5.81 19.60
C ARG A 94 12.80 -5.79 18.58
N VAL A 95 12.11 -4.66 18.44
CA VAL A 95 11.06 -4.51 17.43
C VAL A 95 11.39 -3.31 16.56
N ALA A 96 11.55 -3.56 15.26
CA ALA A 96 11.72 -2.51 14.25
C ALA A 96 10.35 -2.20 13.63
N THR A 97 10.00 -0.92 13.63
CA THR A 97 8.71 -0.44 13.18
C THR A 97 8.89 0.63 12.14
N VAL A 98 8.31 0.37 10.98
CA VAL A 98 8.25 1.30 9.86
C VAL A 98 6.82 1.81 9.77
N SER A 99 6.64 3.12 9.83
CA SER A 99 5.33 3.77 9.78
C SER A 99 5.26 4.75 8.61
N TRP A 100 4.07 4.94 8.05
CA TRP A 100 3.81 5.90 6.99
C TRP A 100 2.39 6.44 7.08
N HIS A 101 2.16 7.62 6.51
CA HIS A 101 0.84 8.21 6.44
C HIS A 101 -0.07 7.39 5.52
N ALA A 102 -1.25 7.05 6.01
CA ALA A 102 -2.27 6.32 5.26
C ALA A 102 -3.64 6.97 5.50
N ASP A 103 -4.50 6.93 4.48
CA ASP A 103 -5.87 7.42 4.61
C ASP A 103 -6.61 6.71 5.77
N ASP A 104 -7.62 7.38 6.35
CA ASP A 104 -8.40 7.11 7.59
C ASP A 104 -8.84 5.66 7.92
N ARG A 105 -8.60 4.68 7.03
CA ARG A 105 -8.87 3.24 7.23
C ARG A 105 -7.65 2.42 7.66
N ALA A 106 -6.56 3.05 8.11
CA ALA A 106 -5.42 2.30 8.62
C ALA A 106 -5.73 1.67 9.98
N ASP A 107 -5.41 0.38 10.13
CA ASP A 107 -5.42 -0.27 11.44
C ASP A 107 -4.39 0.44 12.34
N PRO A 108 -4.76 0.77 13.59
CA PRO A 108 -3.87 1.46 14.50
C PRO A 108 -2.66 0.58 14.81
N CYS A 109 -1.48 1.17 14.69
CA CYS A 109 -0.24 0.54 15.05
C CYS A 109 -0.21 0.15 16.53
N PRO A 110 0.12 -1.10 16.87
CA PRO A 110 0.13 -1.57 18.26
C PRO A 110 1.27 -0.96 19.10
N GLU A 111 2.19 -0.23 18.47
CA GLU A 111 3.37 0.31 19.14
C GLU A 111 3.15 1.70 19.73
N PRO A 112 3.66 1.97 20.94
CA PRO A 112 3.33 3.16 21.72
C PRO A 112 3.80 4.50 21.11
N GLN A 113 4.56 4.47 20.01
CA GLN A 113 5.14 5.65 19.35
C GLN A 113 4.52 5.97 17.98
N ALA A 114 3.51 5.21 17.54
CA ALA A 114 2.92 5.44 16.24
C ALA A 114 2.08 6.73 16.19
N LYS A 115 2.29 7.54 15.16
CA LYS A 115 1.51 8.75 14.89
C LYS A 115 0.04 8.39 14.61
N PRO A 116 -0.93 9.24 15.01
CA PRO A 116 -2.32 9.05 14.61
C PRO A 116 -2.43 9.06 13.07
N LEU A 117 -3.30 8.21 12.52
CA LEU A 117 -3.50 8.04 11.06
C LEU A 117 -2.28 7.48 10.30
N ALA A 118 -1.39 6.76 10.99
CA ALA A 118 -0.30 6.03 10.36
C ALA A 118 -0.63 4.54 10.21
N SER A 119 -0.29 3.98 9.05
CA SER A 119 -0.15 2.53 8.88
C SER A 119 1.30 2.13 9.22
N CYS A 120 1.51 0.89 9.64
CA CYS A 120 2.85 0.40 9.95
C CYS A 120 3.05 -1.08 9.66
N ILE A 121 4.33 -1.45 9.62
CA ILE A 121 4.83 -2.81 9.69
C ILE A 121 5.80 -2.85 10.87
N SER A 122 5.64 -3.83 11.75
CA SER A 122 6.59 -4.12 12.82
C SER A 122 7.16 -5.52 12.68
N VAL A 123 8.47 -5.63 12.87
CA VAL A 123 9.21 -6.89 12.84
C VAL A 123 9.93 -7.05 14.17
N ALA A 124 9.56 -8.09 14.92
CA ALA A 124 10.27 -8.49 16.12
C ALA A 124 11.47 -9.38 15.75
N PHE A 125 12.62 -9.12 16.34
CA PHE A 125 13.84 -9.89 16.12
C PHE A 125 14.65 -10.01 17.40
N ALA A 126 15.29 -11.16 17.58
CA ALA A 126 16.30 -11.36 18.60
C ALA A 126 17.66 -10.92 18.07
N ARG A 127 18.60 -10.69 19.00
CA ARG A 127 20.01 -10.61 18.64
C ARG A 127 20.55 -12.01 18.33
#